data_AF-A0A661CM30-F1
#
_entry.id   AF-A0A661CM30-F1
#
_cell.length_a   1.000
_cell.length_b   1.000
_cell.length_c   1.000
_cell.angle_alpha   90.00
_cell.angle_beta   90.00
_cell.angle_gamma   90.00
#
_symmetry.space_group_name_H-M   'P 1'
#
loop_
_entity.id
_entity.type
_entity.pdbx_description
1 polymer ?
#
loop_
_entity_poly.entity_id
_entity_poly.type
_entity_poly.pdbx_seq_one_letter_code
_entity_poly.pdbx_strand_id
1 'polypeptide(L)'
;MHKTILALILLPLPLLAAPCNQATRLVIKAYDMGQQPSVYAQQKALLQQALRLCPKHASAHNNLGLIWEAEQNHTQALYHYQRTLQIAPDYYEAWIGIGDIYYKQGQYPLSLEAYLNVCIRNSTARNPQIIKLLDKYRYRSVDGNNVFRKKSLDMLYDKQRLKKLRDMFIDCRSRYKGIKPTLVSSTLLDTFVVYRNVYFDVGQYILTPTAKHQLTAIANSLLEKRTKSIQVNGHTDIQPFANLSPEESDRRNLILSQQRATSVAKALAIYGIPINRMITTGYGYTQPAQGYTQADLDKNRRVEIELK
;
A
#
# COMPACT_ATOMS: atom_id res chain seq x y z
N MET A 1 -12.31 75.32 22.97
CA MET A 1 -12.70 74.08 22.27
C MET A 1 -11.75 73.86 21.09
N HIS A 2 -10.71 73.05 21.26
CA HIS A 2 -9.87 72.57 20.15
C HIS A 2 -9.79 71.06 20.29
N LYS A 3 -10.52 70.35 19.41
CA LYS A 3 -10.45 68.89 19.30
C LYS A 3 -9.37 68.57 18.30
N THR A 4 -8.20 68.15 18.78
CA THR A 4 -7.14 67.57 17.96
C THR A 4 -7.61 66.18 17.49
N ILE A 5 -7.91 66.05 16.21
CA ILE A 5 -8.23 64.77 15.58
C ILE A 5 -6.90 64.05 15.33
N LEU A 6 -6.63 63.01 16.10
CA LEU A 6 -5.48 62.13 15.91
C LEU A 6 -5.81 61.17 14.75
N ALA A 7 -5.24 61.44 13.57
CA ALA A 7 -5.37 60.57 12.41
C ALA A 7 -4.54 59.29 12.65
N LEU A 8 -5.22 58.18 12.93
CA LEU A 8 -4.61 56.86 13.05
C LEU A 8 -4.28 56.35 11.63
N ILE A 9 -3.01 56.47 11.22
CA ILE A 9 -2.53 55.94 9.94
C ILE A 9 -2.47 54.41 10.06
N LEU A 10 -3.46 53.71 9.49
CA LEU A 10 -3.39 52.27 9.24
C LEU A 10 -2.36 52.01 8.12
N LEU A 11 -1.12 51.70 8.50
CA LEU A 11 -0.14 51.13 7.57
C LEU A 11 -0.63 49.75 7.12
N PRO A 12 -0.62 49.44 5.81
CA PRO A 12 -1.04 48.12 5.33
C PRO A 12 -0.03 47.10 5.85
N LEU A 13 -0.51 46.08 6.57
CA LEU A 13 0.28 44.92 6.94
C LEU A 13 0.96 44.37 5.67
N PRO A 14 2.30 44.24 5.62
CA PRO A 14 2.96 43.71 4.44
C PRO A 14 2.42 42.32 4.16
N LEU A 15 1.90 42.12 2.95
CA LEU A 15 1.44 40.82 2.50
C LEU A 15 2.56 39.79 2.73
N LEU A 16 2.26 38.73 3.49
CA LEU A 16 3.11 37.54 3.69
C LEU A 16 3.55 36.86 2.36
N ALA A 17 3.11 37.36 1.21
CA ALA A 17 3.46 36.90 -0.13
C ALA A 17 4.89 37.23 -0.56
N ALA A 18 5.52 38.32 -0.07
CA ALA A 18 6.85 38.72 -0.52
C ALA A 18 7.95 37.67 -0.25
N PRO A 19 8.01 37.04 0.95
CA PRO A 19 8.93 35.93 1.23
C PRO A 19 8.67 34.67 0.39
N CYS A 20 7.40 34.33 0.12
CA CYS A 20 7.07 33.16 -0.71
C CYS A 20 7.42 33.37 -2.19
N ASN A 21 7.33 34.58 -2.73
CA ASN A 21 7.81 34.88 -4.09
C ASN A 21 9.33 34.68 -4.21
N GLN A 22 10.10 35.02 -3.18
CA GLN A 22 11.53 34.71 -3.13
C GLN A 22 11.78 33.20 -3.03
N ALA A 23 11.00 32.49 -2.22
CA ALA A 23 11.07 31.03 -2.15
C ALA A 23 10.82 30.38 -3.52
N THR A 24 9.84 30.85 -4.29
CA THR A 24 9.56 30.34 -5.64
C THR A 24 10.74 30.52 -6.58
N ARG A 25 11.44 31.66 -6.54
CA ARG A 25 12.66 31.87 -7.34
C ARG A 25 13.78 30.89 -6.98
N LEU A 26 13.94 30.58 -5.69
CA LEU A 26 14.91 29.56 -5.24
C LEU A 26 14.51 28.16 -5.70
N VAL A 27 13.22 27.82 -5.70
CA VAL A 27 12.71 26.54 -6.21
C VAL A 27 12.96 26.40 -7.71
N ILE A 28 12.69 27.44 -8.50
CA ILE A 28 12.98 27.47 -9.95
C ILE A 28 14.47 27.28 -10.18
N LYS A 29 15.32 28.06 -9.50
CA LYS A 29 16.78 27.93 -9.60
C LYS A 29 17.25 26.51 -9.28
N ALA A 30 16.70 25.88 -8.24
CA ALA A 30 17.01 24.50 -7.91
C ALA A 30 16.57 23.54 -9.02
N TYR A 31 15.38 23.73 -9.59
CA TYR A 31 14.86 22.89 -10.68
C TYR A 31 15.72 23.00 -11.95
N ASP A 32 16.10 24.21 -12.35
CA ASP A 32 16.87 24.49 -13.57
C ASP A 32 18.28 23.88 -13.56
N MET A 33 18.79 23.49 -12.39
CA MET A 33 20.08 22.79 -12.27
C MET A 33 20.05 21.36 -12.82
N GLY A 34 18.87 20.82 -13.16
CA GLY A 34 18.70 19.50 -13.77
C GLY A 34 18.57 18.36 -12.76
N GLN A 35 18.80 17.12 -13.21
CA GLN A 35 18.59 15.90 -12.42
C GLN A 35 19.86 15.05 -12.43
N GLN A 36 20.94 15.58 -11.86
CA GLN A 36 22.25 14.91 -11.81
C GLN A 36 22.75 14.83 -10.36
N PRO A 37 23.36 13.70 -9.94
CA PRO A 37 23.83 13.55 -8.56
C PRO A 37 24.79 14.65 -8.08
N SER A 38 25.62 15.18 -8.98
CA SER A 38 26.59 16.25 -8.67
C SER A 38 25.97 17.55 -8.17
N VAL A 39 24.69 17.81 -8.51
CA VAL A 39 24.02 19.06 -8.16
C VAL A 39 23.04 18.93 -6.99
N TYR A 40 22.76 17.70 -6.52
CA TYR A 40 21.73 17.43 -5.49
C TYR A 40 22.00 18.15 -4.17
N ALA A 41 23.25 18.28 -3.74
CA ALA A 41 23.59 18.99 -2.50
C ALA A 41 23.18 20.47 -2.58
N GLN A 42 23.49 21.14 -3.69
CA GLN A 42 23.17 22.54 -3.90
C GLN A 42 21.65 22.73 -4.13
N GLN A 43 20.98 21.83 -4.85
CA GLN A 43 19.53 21.85 -4.98
C GLN A 43 18.84 21.74 -3.62
N LYS A 44 19.24 20.77 -2.79
CA LYS A 44 18.70 20.62 -1.43
C LYS A 44 18.90 21.88 -0.59
N ALA A 45 20.07 22.52 -0.66
CA ALA A 45 20.34 23.76 0.06
C ALA A 45 19.39 24.91 -0.37
N LEU A 46 19.18 25.10 -1.67
CA LEU A 46 18.24 26.10 -2.21
C LEU A 46 16.80 25.80 -1.80
N LEU A 47 16.37 24.55 -1.88
CA LEU A 47 15.02 24.12 -1.50
C LEU A 47 14.78 24.27 0.00
N GLN A 48 15.77 23.95 0.84
CA GLN A 48 15.69 24.18 2.29
C GLN A 48 15.64 25.68 2.63
N GLN A 49 16.39 26.52 1.90
CA GLN A 49 16.28 27.97 2.05
C GLN A 49 14.89 28.48 1.62
N ALA A 50 14.34 27.96 0.52
CA ALA A 50 12.98 28.26 0.10
C ALA A 50 11.96 27.89 1.19
N LEU A 51 12.11 26.74 1.84
CA LEU A 51 11.24 26.31 2.93
C LEU A 51 11.42 27.12 4.22
N ARG A 52 12.60 27.71 4.49
CA ARG A 52 12.76 28.68 5.59
C ARG A 52 11.98 29.97 5.33
N LEU A 53 11.94 30.43 4.08
CA LEU A 53 11.18 31.62 3.69
C LEU A 53 9.67 31.36 3.58
N CYS A 54 9.30 30.17 3.11
CA CYS A 54 7.92 29.78 2.88
C CYS A 54 7.71 28.29 3.28
N PRO A 55 7.43 28.00 4.57
CA PRO A 55 7.35 26.63 5.08
C PRO A 55 6.22 25.77 4.47
N LYS A 56 5.26 26.41 3.81
CA LYS A 56 4.13 25.75 3.12
C LYS A 56 4.29 25.76 1.59
N HIS A 57 5.52 25.77 1.07
CA HIS A 57 5.75 25.73 -0.38
C HIS A 57 5.71 24.28 -0.91
N ALA A 58 4.58 23.88 -1.52
CA ALA A 58 4.35 22.50 -1.99
C ALA A 58 5.43 22.00 -2.97
N SER A 59 5.74 22.76 -4.02
CA SER A 59 6.75 22.33 -5.02
C SER A 59 8.17 22.18 -4.43
N ALA A 60 8.51 22.95 -3.39
CA ALA A 60 9.81 22.82 -2.73
C ALA A 60 9.90 21.47 -1.99
N HIS A 61 8.84 21.09 -1.28
CA HIS A 61 8.73 19.75 -0.70
C HIS A 61 8.74 18.67 -1.77
N ASN A 62 7.99 18.81 -2.87
CA ASN A 62 7.98 17.82 -3.95
C ASN A 62 9.38 17.59 -4.54
N ASN A 63 10.10 18.67 -4.84
CA ASN A 63 11.45 18.59 -5.42
C ASN A 63 12.46 17.97 -4.45
N LEU A 64 12.35 18.24 -3.14
CA LEU A 64 13.13 17.51 -2.14
C LEU A 64 12.78 16.01 -2.13
N GLY A 65 11.50 15.67 -2.27
CA GLY A 65 11.03 14.30 -2.39
C GLY A 65 11.69 13.55 -3.56
N LEU A 66 11.72 14.17 -4.73
CA LEU A 66 12.37 13.64 -5.94
C LEU A 66 13.86 13.39 -5.74
N ILE A 67 14.59 14.36 -5.16
CA ILE A 67 16.04 14.23 -4.91
C ILE A 67 16.30 13.09 -3.93
N TRP A 68 15.57 13.04 -2.81
CA TRP A 68 15.73 11.95 -1.84
C TRP A 68 15.37 10.58 -2.40
N GLU A 69 14.38 10.51 -3.31
CA GLU A 69 14.05 9.28 -4.01
C GLU A 69 15.20 8.84 -4.93
N ALA A 70 15.79 9.77 -5.68
CA ALA A 70 16.94 9.49 -6.54
C ALA A 70 18.17 9.03 -5.74
N GLU A 71 18.36 9.54 -4.52
CA GLU A 71 19.36 9.08 -3.55
C GLU A 71 18.95 7.79 -2.81
N GLN A 72 17.83 7.17 -3.19
CA GLN A 72 17.26 5.96 -2.57
C GLN A 72 16.90 6.09 -1.08
N ASN A 73 16.89 7.32 -0.54
CA ASN A 73 16.43 7.61 0.81
C ASN A 73 14.89 7.73 0.83
N HIS A 74 14.24 6.57 0.73
CA HIS A 74 12.77 6.48 0.66
C HIS A 74 12.07 7.08 1.88
N THR A 75 12.69 7.06 3.06
CA THR A 75 12.10 7.64 4.27
C THR A 75 11.96 9.16 4.14
N GLN A 76 13.02 9.85 3.72
CA GLN A 76 12.97 11.30 3.50
C GLN A 76 12.10 11.66 2.30
N ALA A 77 12.16 10.87 1.22
CA ALA A 77 11.30 11.08 0.06
C ALA A 77 9.80 11.03 0.43
N LEU A 78 9.37 9.98 1.13
CA LEU A 78 7.98 9.85 1.59
C LEU A 78 7.56 10.98 2.52
N TYR A 79 8.44 11.43 3.43
CA TYR A 79 8.16 12.58 4.31
C TYR A 79 7.85 13.84 3.48
N HIS A 80 8.72 14.14 2.51
CA HIS A 80 8.57 15.32 1.68
C HIS A 80 7.34 15.24 0.75
N TYR A 81 7.09 14.11 0.10
CA TYR A 81 5.87 13.92 -0.69
C TYR A 81 4.60 14.04 0.15
N GLN A 82 4.57 13.47 1.36
CA GLN A 82 3.44 13.62 2.28
C GLN A 82 3.22 15.06 2.68
N ARG A 83 4.29 15.83 2.90
CA ARG A 83 4.18 17.25 3.21
C ARG A 83 3.64 18.07 2.04
N THR A 84 4.04 17.76 0.81
CA THR A 84 3.43 18.32 -0.41
C THR A 84 1.92 18.10 -0.40
N LEU A 85 1.46 16.87 -0.14
CA LEU A 85 0.04 16.52 -0.16
C LEU A 85 -0.78 17.10 1.00
N GLN A 86 -0.14 17.37 2.15
CA GLN A 86 -0.78 18.11 3.25
C GLN A 86 -1.03 19.58 2.89
N ILE A 87 -0.19 20.16 2.03
CA ILE A 87 -0.28 21.56 1.59
C ILE A 87 -1.19 21.69 0.37
N ALA A 88 -0.99 20.81 -0.62
CA ALA A 88 -1.68 20.79 -1.89
C ALA A 88 -2.16 19.35 -2.18
N PRO A 89 -3.37 18.98 -1.72
CA PRO A 89 -3.90 17.62 -1.88
C PRO A 89 -4.04 17.12 -3.32
N ASP A 90 -4.08 18.06 -4.28
CA ASP A 90 -4.23 17.77 -5.72
C ASP A 90 -2.90 17.65 -6.49
N TYR A 91 -1.76 17.77 -5.78
CA TYR A 91 -0.41 17.66 -6.35
C TYR A 91 -0.09 16.19 -6.72
N TYR A 92 -0.61 15.73 -7.86
CA TYR A 92 -0.59 14.32 -8.25
C TYR A 92 0.83 13.78 -8.48
N GLU A 93 1.82 14.61 -8.79
CA GLU A 93 3.22 14.20 -8.93
C GLU A 93 3.79 13.61 -7.63
N ALA A 94 3.36 14.13 -6.47
CA ALA A 94 3.75 13.57 -5.18
C ALA A 94 3.11 12.19 -4.95
N TRP A 95 1.89 11.97 -5.45
CA TRP A 95 1.26 10.65 -5.43
C TRP A 95 1.99 9.65 -6.34
N ILE A 96 2.53 10.08 -7.48
CA ILE A 96 3.38 9.24 -8.35
C ILE A 96 4.61 8.75 -7.57
N GLY A 97 5.37 9.67 -6.97
CA GLY A 97 6.57 9.31 -6.19
C GLY A 97 6.27 8.38 -5.01
N ILE A 98 5.18 8.61 -4.28
CA ILE A 98 4.72 7.70 -3.21
C ILE A 98 4.40 6.30 -3.78
N GLY A 99 3.68 6.26 -4.90
CA GLY A 99 3.29 5.00 -5.55
C GLY A 99 4.49 4.19 -6.01
N ASP A 100 5.48 4.84 -6.62
CA ASP A 100 6.72 4.23 -7.12
C ASP A 100 7.59 3.70 -5.99
N ILE A 101 7.75 4.47 -4.90
CA ILE A 101 8.48 4.02 -3.71
C ILE A 101 7.83 2.76 -3.11
N TYR A 102 6.51 2.78 -2.90
CA TYR A 102 5.83 1.62 -2.33
C TYR A 102 5.83 0.41 -3.28
N TYR A 103 5.77 0.65 -4.59
CA TYR A 103 5.89 -0.40 -5.59
C TYR A 103 7.26 -1.10 -5.49
N LYS A 104 8.36 -0.32 -5.46
CA LYS A 104 9.73 -0.81 -5.31
C LYS A 104 9.93 -1.58 -4.00
N GLN A 105 9.26 -1.17 -2.92
CA GLN A 105 9.31 -1.83 -1.61
C GLN A 105 8.38 -3.05 -1.48
N GLY A 106 7.68 -3.45 -2.55
CA GLY A 106 6.70 -4.55 -2.52
C GLY A 106 5.46 -4.24 -1.66
N GLN A 107 5.25 -2.99 -1.25
CA GLN A 107 4.09 -2.54 -0.47
C GLN A 107 2.94 -2.20 -1.41
N TYR A 108 2.54 -3.18 -2.21
CA TYR A 108 1.59 -3.06 -3.30
C TYR A 108 0.21 -2.49 -2.93
N PRO A 109 -0.38 -2.74 -1.74
CA PRO A 109 -1.61 -2.06 -1.33
C PRO A 109 -1.47 -0.54 -1.34
N LEU A 110 -0.42 -0.03 -0.69
CA LEU A 110 -0.19 1.41 -0.57
C LEU A 110 0.18 2.03 -1.92
N SER A 111 0.89 1.28 -2.76
CA SER A 111 1.18 1.67 -4.14
C SER A 111 -0.10 1.82 -4.97
N LEU A 112 -1.02 0.85 -4.91
CA LEU A 112 -2.30 0.90 -5.61
C LEU A 112 -3.13 2.13 -5.18
N GLU A 113 -3.20 2.40 -3.88
CA GLU A 113 -3.90 3.58 -3.37
C GLU A 113 -3.29 4.89 -3.89
N ALA A 114 -1.96 5.00 -3.89
CA ALA A 114 -1.28 6.18 -4.41
C ALA A 114 -1.55 6.39 -5.90
N TYR A 115 -1.44 5.33 -6.71
CA TYR A 115 -1.74 5.45 -8.14
C TYR A 115 -3.21 5.72 -8.46
N LEU A 116 -4.14 5.17 -7.67
CA LEU A 116 -5.55 5.55 -7.80
C LEU A 116 -5.77 7.03 -7.48
N ASN A 117 -5.03 7.60 -6.51
CA ASN A 117 -5.05 9.03 -6.24
C ASN A 117 -4.53 9.88 -7.40
N VAL A 118 -3.54 9.38 -8.17
CA VAL A 118 -3.11 10.02 -9.43
C VAL A 118 -4.26 9.99 -10.44
N CYS A 119 -4.85 8.82 -10.69
CA CYS A 119 -5.86 8.66 -11.74
C CYS A 119 -7.10 9.57 -11.56
N ILE A 120 -7.61 9.68 -10.32
CA ILE A 120 -8.81 10.49 -10.05
C ILE A 120 -8.56 12.01 -10.17
N ARG A 121 -7.30 12.45 -10.08
CA ARG A 121 -6.90 13.87 -10.18
C ARG A 121 -6.42 14.25 -11.56
N ASN A 122 -5.73 13.33 -12.22
CA ASN A 122 -5.19 13.53 -13.55
C ASN A 122 -5.53 12.32 -14.41
N SER A 123 -6.64 12.42 -15.16
CA SER A 123 -7.15 11.35 -16.02
C SER A 123 -6.25 11.05 -17.22
N THR A 124 -5.31 11.94 -17.57
CA THR A 124 -4.32 11.71 -18.63
C THR A 124 -3.05 11.02 -18.10
N ALA A 125 -2.76 11.12 -16.81
CA ALA A 125 -1.68 10.40 -16.12
C ALA A 125 -2.02 8.92 -15.89
N ARG A 126 -2.34 8.20 -16.97
CA ARG A 126 -2.65 6.77 -16.93
C ARG A 126 -1.44 6.01 -16.42
N ASN A 127 -1.66 5.28 -15.33
CA ASN A 127 -0.60 4.48 -14.73
C ASN A 127 -0.81 2.99 -15.03
N PRO A 128 0.00 2.36 -15.91
CA PRO A 128 -0.10 0.93 -16.20
C PRO A 128 0.10 0.06 -14.94
N GLN A 129 0.70 0.60 -13.88
CA GLN A 129 0.84 -0.10 -12.61
C GLN A 129 -0.50 -0.41 -11.94
N ILE A 130 -1.56 0.39 -12.15
CA ILE A 130 -2.89 0.08 -11.59
C ILE A 130 -3.38 -1.26 -12.14
N ILE A 131 -3.30 -1.45 -13.46
CA ILE A 131 -3.71 -2.70 -14.12
C ILE A 131 -2.85 -3.85 -13.61
N LYS A 132 -1.53 -3.67 -13.53
CA LYS A 132 -0.59 -4.69 -13.05
C LYS A 132 -0.82 -5.09 -11.59
N LEU A 133 -1.19 -4.14 -10.74
CA LEU A 133 -1.47 -4.38 -9.32
C LEU A 133 -2.81 -5.05 -9.10
N LEU A 134 -3.80 -4.75 -9.95
CA LEU A 134 -5.10 -5.40 -9.92
C LEU A 134 -5.07 -6.81 -10.54
N ASP A 135 -4.25 -7.03 -11.57
CA ASP A 135 -4.09 -8.36 -12.19
C ASP A 135 -3.80 -9.43 -11.13
N LYS A 136 -4.62 -10.49 -11.15
CA LYS A 136 -4.56 -11.63 -10.21
C LYS A 136 -4.47 -11.22 -8.74
N TYR A 137 -5.03 -10.07 -8.38
CA TYR A 137 -5.00 -9.51 -7.02
C TYR A 137 -3.58 -9.28 -6.48
N ARG A 138 -2.62 -8.90 -7.34
CA ARG A 138 -1.22 -8.69 -6.95
C ARG A 138 -1.06 -7.74 -5.75
N TYR A 139 -1.93 -6.74 -5.63
CA TYR A 139 -1.92 -5.84 -4.47
C TYR A 139 -2.18 -6.53 -3.12
N ARG A 140 -2.72 -7.76 -3.09
CA ARG A 140 -2.97 -8.54 -1.86
C ARG A 140 -1.97 -9.67 -1.63
N SER A 141 -0.91 -9.75 -2.44
CA SER A 141 0.09 -10.81 -2.37
C SER A 141 1.50 -10.25 -2.35
N VAL A 142 2.44 -10.99 -1.78
CA VAL A 142 3.88 -10.71 -1.83
C VAL A 142 4.60 -11.92 -2.44
N ASP A 143 5.67 -11.67 -3.19
CA ASP A 143 6.46 -12.73 -3.83
C ASP A 143 7.63 -13.16 -2.93
N GLY A 144 7.97 -14.46 -2.94
CA GLY A 144 9.17 -15.00 -2.30
C GLY A 144 9.23 -14.77 -0.78
N ASN A 145 10.35 -14.24 -0.30
CA ASN A 145 10.60 -13.98 1.13
C ASN A 145 10.15 -12.58 1.61
N ASN A 146 9.37 -11.86 0.80
CA ASN A 146 8.89 -10.53 1.15
C ASN A 146 7.74 -10.60 2.15
N VAL A 147 7.57 -9.53 2.94
CA VAL A 147 6.45 -9.37 3.88
C VAL A 147 5.78 -8.02 3.72
N PHE A 148 4.47 -7.98 3.93
CA PHE A 148 3.77 -6.71 4.10
C PHE A 148 4.10 -6.10 5.44
N ARG A 149 4.40 -4.80 5.42
CA ARG A 149 4.59 -3.98 6.61
C ARG A 149 3.23 -3.62 7.21
N LYS A 150 3.24 -3.22 8.49
CA LYS A 150 2.06 -2.82 9.25
C LYS A 150 1.12 -1.89 8.47
N LYS A 151 1.62 -0.79 7.86
CA LYS A 151 0.78 0.16 7.11
C LYS A 151 0.02 -0.47 5.94
N SER A 152 0.62 -1.42 5.23
CA SER A 152 -0.01 -2.14 4.13
C SER A 152 -1.09 -3.11 4.64
N LEU A 153 -0.81 -3.78 5.75
CA LEU A 153 -1.79 -4.64 6.43
C LEU A 153 -2.96 -3.82 6.96
N ASP A 154 -2.69 -2.70 7.63
CA ASP A 154 -3.70 -1.79 8.16
C ASP A 154 -4.66 -1.31 7.06
N MET A 155 -4.13 -1.02 5.87
CA MET A 155 -4.91 -0.65 4.68
C MET A 155 -5.85 -1.78 4.25
N LEU A 156 -5.31 -2.98 4.07
CA LEU A 156 -6.07 -4.13 3.60
C LEU A 156 -7.11 -4.58 4.65
N TYR A 157 -6.87 -4.35 5.95
CA TYR A 157 -7.74 -4.79 7.05
C TYR A 157 -8.83 -3.75 7.33
N ASP A 158 -8.85 -2.65 6.58
CA ASP A 158 -9.83 -1.58 6.69
C ASP A 158 -10.86 -1.71 5.56
N LYS A 159 -12.04 -2.24 5.92
CA LYS A 159 -13.16 -2.42 4.99
C LYS A 159 -13.60 -1.10 4.33
N GLN A 160 -13.55 0.02 5.07
CA GLN A 160 -13.93 1.33 4.54
C GLN A 160 -12.90 1.84 3.55
N ARG A 161 -11.61 1.65 3.84
CA ARG A 161 -10.51 2.01 2.92
C ARG A 161 -10.54 1.16 1.66
N LEU A 162 -10.79 -0.16 1.77
CA LEU A 162 -11.00 -1.03 0.60
C LEU A 162 -12.18 -0.58 -0.25
N LYS A 163 -13.31 -0.21 0.38
CA LYS A 163 -14.47 0.35 -0.34
C LYS A 163 -14.09 1.64 -1.07
N LYS A 164 -13.38 2.56 -0.41
CA LYS A 164 -12.92 3.80 -1.03
C LYS A 164 -12.05 3.55 -2.26
N LEU A 165 -11.14 2.58 -2.19
CA LEU A 165 -10.30 2.21 -3.34
C LEU A 165 -11.14 1.65 -4.49
N ARG A 166 -12.18 0.87 -4.18
CA ARG A 166 -13.12 0.37 -5.18
C ARG A 166 -13.80 1.52 -5.89
N ASP A 167 -14.30 2.49 -5.13
CA ASP A 167 -14.98 3.67 -5.68
C ASP A 167 -14.02 4.51 -6.54
N MET A 168 -12.78 4.74 -6.07
CA MET A 168 -11.73 5.43 -6.83
C MET A 168 -11.39 4.69 -8.14
N PHE A 169 -11.33 3.35 -8.10
CA PHE A 169 -11.06 2.56 -9.28
C PHE A 169 -12.21 2.63 -10.30
N ILE A 170 -13.47 2.58 -9.83
CA ILE A 170 -14.65 2.74 -10.69
C ILE A 170 -14.65 4.11 -11.38
N ASP A 171 -14.36 5.19 -10.64
CA ASP A 171 -14.25 6.54 -11.19
C ASP A 171 -13.08 6.65 -12.19
N CYS A 172 -11.92 6.09 -11.86
CA CYS A 172 -10.79 6.00 -12.78
C CYS A 172 -11.15 5.27 -14.09
N ARG A 173 -11.89 4.16 -14.01
CA ARG A 173 -12.33 3.37 -15.17
C ARG A 173 -13.41 4.07 -15.99
N SER A 174 -14.40 4.73 -15.37
CA SER A 174 -15.47 5.42 -16.10
C SER A 174 -14.92 6.54 -16.99
N ARG A 175 -13.86 7.21 -16.52
CA ARG A 175 -13.11 8.23 -17.26
C ARG A 175 -12.25 7.66 -18.38
N TYR A 176 -12.08 6.34 -18.49
CA TYR A 176 -11.18 5.72 -19.44
C TYR A 176 -11.68 4.40 -20.08
N LYS A 177 -12.11 4.47 -21.34
CA LYS A 177 -12.60 3.34 -22.16
C LYS A 177 -11.57 2.24 -22.50
N GLY A 178 -10.29 2.39 -22.15
CA GLY A 178 -9.21 1.47 -22.52
C GLY A 178 -8.88 0.37 -21.49
N ILE A 179 -9.42 0.44 -20.27
CA ILE A 179 -9.38 -0.71 -19.34
C ILE A 179 -10.40 -1.72 -19.86
N LYS A 180 -9.92 -2.75 -20.59
CA LYS A 180 -10.79 -3.80 -21.11
C LYS A 180 -11.62 -4.39 -19.95
N PRO A 181 -12.96 -4.53 -20.09
CA PRO A 181 -13.82 -5.09 -19.04
C PRO A 181 -13.36 -6.47 -18.54
N THR A 182 -12.70 -7.23 -19.41
CA THR A 182 -12.18 -8.58 -19.15
C THR A 182 -10.96 -8.62 -18.23
N LEU A 183 -10.21 -7.52 -18.10
CA LEU A 183 -9.08 -7.44 -17.16
C LEU A 183 -9.53 -7.10 -15.74
N VAL A 184 -10.73 -6.53 -15.60
CA VAL A 184 -11.24 -6.05 -14.32
C VAL A 184 -12.70 -6.41 -14.09
N SER A 185 -12.95 -7.57 -13.50
CA SER A 185 -14.23 -7.92 -12.88
C SER A 185 -14.69 -6.80 -11.93
N SER A 186 -16.00 -6.51 -11.89
CA SER A 186 -16.63 -5.56 -10.96
C SER A 186 -16.45 -5.93 -9.48
N THR A 187 -15.87 -7.10 -9.21
CA THR A 187 -15.53 -7.68 -7.89
C THR A 187 -14.06 -7.51 -7.47
N LEU A 188 -13.18 -6.89 -8.28
CA LEU A 188 -11.71 -6.98 -8.06
C LEU A 188 -11.17 -6.35 -6.76
N LEU A 189 -11.96 -5.47 -6.16
CA LEU A 189 -11.77 -4.99 -4.80
C LEU A 189 -12.88 -5.58 -3.95
N ASP A 190 -12.82 -6.91 -3.78
CA ASP A 190 -13.70 -7.60 -2.86
C ASP A 190 -13.55 -6.96 -1.48
N THR A 191 -14.65 -6.56 -0.88
CA THR A 191 -14.62 -5.98 0.48
C THR A 191 -14.25 -7.00 1.55
N PHE A 192 -14.06 -8.26 1.14
CA PHE A 192 -13.53 -9.34 1.95
C PHE A 192 -12.03 -9.20 2.11
N VAL A 193 -11.65 -9.33 3.37
CA VAL A 193 -10.31 -9.16 3.88
C VAL A 193 -9.61 -10.51 3.67
N VAL A 194 -9.02 -10.74 2.50
CA VAL A 194 -8.39 -12.02 2.16
C VAL A 194 -6.91 -11.77 1.87
N TYR A 195 -6.06 -12.16 2.81
CA TYR A 195 -4.60 -12.08 2.66
C TYR A 195 -4.04 -13.39 2.22
N ARG A 196 -3.18 -13.35 1.21
CA ARG A 196 -2.49 -14.53 0.72
C ARG A 196 -1.01 -14.30 0.96
N ASN A 197 -0.57 -14.39 2.21
CA ASN A 197 0.81 -14.02 2.59
C ASN A 197 1.47 -14.97 3.59
N VAL A 198 0.77 -16.02 4.02
CA VAL A 198 1.36 -17.10 4.81
C VAL A 198 1.44 -18.33 3.92
N TYR A 199 2.63 -18.62 3.42
CA TYR A 199 2.91 -19.72 2.50
C TYR A 199 3.56 -20.91 3.19
N PHE A 200 3.39 -22.09 2.61
CA PHE A 200 3.93 -23.34 3.10
C PHE A 200 4.67 -24.10 2.01
N ASP A 201 5.68 -24.85 2.42
CA ASP A 201 6.35 -25.82 1.57
C ASP A 201 5.40 -26.97 1.19
N VAL A 202 5.76 -27.71 0.14
CA VAL A 202 4.97 -28.84 -0.38
C VAL A 202 4.74 -29.87 0.73
N GLY A 203 3.48 -30.24 0.96
CA GLY A 203 3.09 -31.21 1.99
C GLY A 203 3.27 -30.75 3.44
N GLN A 204 3.71 -29.50 3.70
CA GLN A 204 4.01 -29.02 5.05
C GLN A 204 2.92 -28.11 5.64
N TYR A 205 2.78 -28.14 6.96
CA TYR A 205 1.98 -27.19 7.76
C TYR A 205 2.82 -26.50 8.85
N ILE A 206 4.15 -26.70 8.80
CA ILE A 206 5.11 -26.05 9.68
C ILE A 206 5.36 -24.63 9.16
N LEU A 207 5.33 -23.64 10.05
CA LEU A 207 5.56 -22.24 9.70
C LEU A 207 7.03 -21.99 9.40
N THR A 208 7.32 -21.48 8.19
CA THR A 208 8.64 -21.00 7.80
C THR A 208 9.04 -19.74 8.59
N PRO A 209 10.33 -19.37 8.64
CA PRO A 209 10.76 -18.11 9.27
C PRO A 209 10.07 -16.87 8.70
N THR A 210 9.92 -16.79 7.36
CA THR A 210 9.20 -15.73 6.68
C THR A 210 7.74 -15.67 7.10
N ALA A 211 7.05 -16.82 7.17
CA ALA A 211 5.68 -16.91 7.64
C ALA A 211 5.52 -16.41 9.08
N LYS A 212 6.44 -16.78 9.99
CA LYS A 212 6.43 -16.29 11.37
C LYS A 212 6.58 -14.76 11.43
N HIS A 213 7.52 -14.19 10.67
CA HIS A 213 7.71 -12.74 10.62
C HIS A 213 6.46 -12.01 10.08
N GLN A 214 5.84 -12.55 9.03
CA GLN A 214 4.60 -12.02 8.49
C GLN A 214 3.45 -12.09 9.50
N LEU A 215 3.35 -13.18 10.27
CA LEU A 215 2.35 -13.36 11.31
C LEU A 215 2.52 -12.39 12.48
N THR A 216 3.75 -12.06 12.86
CA THR A 216 4.01 -10.99 13.85
C THR A 216 3.47 -9.65 13.35
N ALA A 217 3.72 -9.30 12.07
CA ALA A 217 3.21 -8.06 11.48
C ALA A 217 1.68 -8.04 11.40
N ILE A 218 1.05 -9.19 11.10
CA ILE A 218 -0.41 -9.36 11.11
C ILE A 218 -0.95 -9.16 12.53
N ALA A 219 -0.40 -9.87 13.53
CA ALA A 219 -0.86 -9.77 14.91
C ALA A 219 -0.82 -8.32 15.42
N ASN A 220 0.26 -7.58 15.13
CA ASN A 220 0.39 -6.17 15.50
C ASN A 220 -0.72 -5.29 14.88
N SER A 221 -1.13 -5.54 13.63
CA SER A 221 -2.25 -4.83 12.98
C SER A 221 -3.61 -5.26 13.56
N LEU A 222 -3.76 -6.52 13.93
CA LEU A 222 -5.02 -7.08 14.46
C LEU A 222 -5.29 -6.70 15.92
N LEU A 223 -4.26 -6.56 16.76
CA LEU A 223 -4.41 -6.13 18.16
C LEU A 223 -5.04 -4.73 18.28
N GLU A 224 -4.73 -3.84 17.34
CA GLU A 224 -5.31 -2.51 17.28
C GLU A 224 -6.76 -2.50 16.75
N LYS A 225 -7.24 -3.62 16.20
CA LYS A 225 -8.56 -3.75 15.58
C LYS A 225 -9.55 -4.48 16.51
N ARG A 226 -10.68 -3.84 16.80
CA ARG A 226 -11.78 -4.38 17.61
C ARG A 226 -12.69 -5.34 16.83
N THR A 227 -12.12 -6.30 16.10
CA THR A 227 -12.91 -7.27 15.33
C THR A 227 -13.47 -8.38 16.20
N LYS A 228 -14.75 -8.71 16.00
CA LYS A 228 -15.44 -9.73 16.79
C LYS A 228 -14.90 -11.13 16.48
N SER A 229 -14.71 -11.44 15.19
CA SER A 229 -14.25 -12.75 14.75
C SER A 229 -13.26 -12.67 13.58
N ILE A 230 -12.34 -13.62 13.57
CA ILE A 230 -11.25 -13.76 12.59
C ILE A 230 -11.37 -15.17 12.00
N GLN A 231 -11.64 -15.28 10.70
CA GLN A 231 -11.59 -16.56 9.99
C GLN A 231 -10.15 -16.81 9.54
N VAL A 232 -9.67 -18.03 9.72
CA VAL A 232 -8.34 -18.48 9.31
C VAL A 232 -8.54 -19.68 8.40
N ASN A 233 -8.40 -19.45 7.09
CA ASN A 233 -8.77 -20.38 6.05
C ASN A 233 -7.52 -20.98 5.43
N GLY A 234 -7.33 -22.29 5.54
CA GLY A 234 -6.19 -22.99 4.98
C GLY A 234 -6.49 -23.59 3.61
N HIS A 235 -5.48 -23.59 2.74
CA HIS A 235 -5.57 -24.11 1.38
C HIS A 235 -4.33 -24.94 1.02
N THR A 236 -4.49 -25.85 0.07
CA THR A 236 -3.41 -26.63 -0.55
C THR A 236 -3.32 -26.34 -2.04
N ASP A 237 -2.25 -26.82 -2.66
CA ASP A 237 -2.24 -27.04 -4.10
C ASP A 237 -2.89 -28.40 -4.43
N ILE A 238 -3.05 -28.67 -5.72
CA ILE A 238 -3.71 -29.87 -6.24
C ILE A 238 -2.77 -31.09 -6.32
N GLN A 239 -1.51 -30.97 -5.89
CA GLN A 239 -0.56 -32.07 -6.08
C GLN A 239 -1.01 -33.30 -5.28
N PRO A 240 -1.07 -34.49 -5.91
CA PRO A 240 -1.43 -35.71 -5.22
C PRO A 240 -0.31 -36.15 -4.28
N PHE A 241 -0.67 -36.93 -3.27
CA PHE A 241 0.32 -37.57 -2.41
C PHE A 241 0.80 -38.86 -3.08
N ALA A 242 2.11 -39.10 -3.02
CA ALA A 242 2.70 -40.29 -3.63
C ALA A 242 2.08 -41.58 -3.06
N ASN A 243 1.80 -42.54 -3.96
CA ASN A 243 1.24 -43.86 -3.64
C ASN A 243 -0.15 -43.85 -2.98
N LEU A 244 -0.92 -42.77 -3.11
CA LEU A 244 -2.32 -42.71 -2.64
C LEU A 244 -3.29 -42.63 -3.82
N SER A 245 -4.52 -43.10 -3.63
CA SER A 245 -5.60 -42.87 -4.59
C SER A 245 -5.92 -41.38 -4.68
N PRO A 246 -6.59 -40.93 -5.75
CA PRO A 246 -7.09 -39.55 -5.84
C PRO A 246 -7.97 -39.16 -4.65
N GLU A 247 -8.88 -40.03 -4.22
CA GLU A 247 -9.82 -39.76 -3.12
C GLU A 247 -9.09 -39.63 -1.78
N GLU A 248 -8.11 -40.49 -1.52
CA GLU A 248 -7.30 -40.38 -0.31
C GLU A 248 -6.38 -39.13 -0.38
N SER A 249 -5.85 -38.78 -1.55
CA SER A 249 -5.09 -37.53 -1.72
C SER A 249 -5.95 -36.29 -1.45
N ASP A 250 -7.20 -36.27 -1.92
CA ASP A 250 -8.16 -35.21 -1.65
C ASP A 250 -8.45 -35.08 -0.15
N ARG A 251 -8.68 -36.22 0.53
CA ARG A 251 -8.86 -36.28 1.98
C ARG A 251 -7.64 -35.75 2.72
N ARG A 252 -6.42 -36.11 2.29
CA ARG A 252 -5.16 -35.63 2.87
C ARG A 252 -4.97 -34.13 2.65
N ASN A 253 -5.32 -33.61 1.49
CA ASN A 253 -5.29 -32.18 1.20
C ASN A 253 -6.26 -31.40 2.12
N LEU A 254 -7.46 -31.93 2.37
CA LEU A 254 -8.39 -31.32 3.30
C LEU A 254 -7.82 -31.28 4.73
N ILE A 255 -7.26 -32.38 5.22
CA ILE A 255 -6.61 -32.44 6.54
C ILE A 255 -5.42 -31.47 6.62
N LEU A 256 -4.55 -31.47 5.61
CA LEU A 256 -3.37 -30.60 5.55
C LEU A 256 -3.78 -29.11 5.58
N SER A 257 -4.81 -28.74 4.85
CA SER A 257 -5.34 -27.37 4.85
C SER A 257 -5.86 -26.95 6.23
N GLN A 258 -6.56 -27.84 6.95
CA GLN A 258 -7.02 -27.59 8.32
C GLN A 258 -5.84 -27.45 9.30
N GLN A 259 -4.80 -28.27 9.14
CA GLN A 259 -3.57 -28.18 9.94
C GLN A 259 -2.86 -26.83 9.73
N ARG A 260 -2.77 -26.36 8.48
CA ARG A 260 -2.20 -25.03 8.17
C ARG A 260 -2.97 -23.90 8.84
N ALA A 261 -4.29 -23.90 8.73
CA ALA A 261 -5.15 -22.93 9.41
C ALA A 261 -4.93 -22.94 10.93
N THR A 262 -4.86 -24.13 11.51
CA THR A 262 -4.63 -24.32 12.94
C THR A 262 -3.23 -23.84 13.38
N SER A 263 -2.18 -24.12 12.60
CA SER A 263 -0.82 -23.61 12.86
C SER A 263 -0.79 -22.09 12.91
N VAL A 264 -1.47 -21.43 11.96
CA VAL A 264 -1.56 -19.97 11.93
C VAL A 264 -2.32 -19.42 13.13
N ALA A 265 -3.50 -19.98 13.45
CA ALA A 265 -4.28 -19.54 14.60
C ALA A 265 -3.51 -19.68 15.92
N LYS A 266 -2.79 -20.80 16.12
CA LYS A 266 -1.92 -21.00 17.29
C LYS A 266 -0.81 -19.95 17.36
N ALA A 267 -0.17 -19.64 16.24
CA ALA A 267 0.88 -18.63 16.19
C ALA A 267 0.35 -17.22 16.50
N LEU A 268 -0.80 -16.84 15.93
CA LEU A 268 -1.46 -15.57 16.26
C LEU A 268 -1.86 -15.50 17.75
N ALA A 269 -2.27 -16.62 18.34
CA ALA A 269 -2.57 -16.69 19.76
C ALA A 269 -1.34 -16.48 20.65
N ILE A 270 -0.18 -17.04 20.27
CA ILE A 270 1.10 -16.76 20.93
C ILE A 270 1.44 -15.27 20.86
N TYR A 271 1.08 -14.59 19.76
CA TYR A 271 1.25 -13.14 19.60
C TYR A 271 0.12 -12.30 20.21
N GLY A 272 -0.73 -12.90 21.05
CA GLY A 272 -1.71 -12.17 21.86
C GLY A 272 -3.11 -12.03 21.26
N ILE A 273 -3.40 -12.63 20.10
CA ILE A 273 -4.75 -12.66 19.54
C ILE A 273 -5.58 -13.75 20.25
N PRO A 274 -6.68 -13.44 20.95
CA PRO A 274 -7.45 -14.45 21.66
C PRO A 274 -7.93 -15.60 20.75
N ILE A 275 -7.63 -16.85 21.12
CA ILE A 275 -7.97 -18.04 20.31
C ILE A 275 -9.48 -18.17 20.07
N ASN A 276 -10.30 -17.75 21.02
CA ASN A 276 -11.77 -17.76 20.92
C ASN A 276 -12.33 -16.76 19.90
N ARG A 277 -11.52 -15.81 19.42
CA ARG A 277 -11.89 -14.93 18.29
C ARG A 277 -11.58 -15.57 16.94
N MET A 278 -10.87 -16.69 16.90
CA MET A 278 -10.40 -17.32 15.66
C MET A 278 -11.20 -18.58 15.34
N ILE A 279 -11.65 -18.69 14.10
CA ILE A 279 -12.30 -19.87 13.54
C ILE A 279 -11.41 -20.39 12.41
N THR A 280 -11.06 -21.68 12.46
CA THR A 280 -10.16 -22.29 11.48
C THR A 280 -10.94 -23.19 10.53
N THR A 281 -10.67 -23.08 9.22
CA THR A 281 -11.34 -23.91 8.21
C THR A 281 -10.36 -24.33 7.12
N GLY A 282 -10.31 -25.62 6.81
CA GLY A 282 -9.54 -26.17 5.70
C GLY A 282 -10.41 -26.37 4.46
N TYR A 283 -9.92 -25.93 3.29
CA TYR A 283 -10.62 -26.05 2.01
C TYR A 283 -9.96 -27.03 1.03
N GLY A 284 -8.83 -27.66 1.39
CA GLY A 284 -8.00 -28.40 0.46
C GLY A 284 -7.57 -27.51 -0.72
N TYR A 285 -7.61 -28.06 -1.95
CA TYR A 285 -7.25 -27.33 -3.18
C TYR A 285 -8.45 -26.72 -3.91
N THR A 286 -9.68 -26.86 -3.37
CA THR A 286 -10.93 -26.50 -4.06
C THR A 286 -11.11 -25.01 -4.33
N GLN A 287 -10.31 -24.16 -3.68
CA GLN A 287 -10.34 -22.70 -3.82
C GLN A 287 -8.92 -22.17 -4.15
N PRO A 288 -8.44 -22.36 -5.39
CA PRO A 288 -7.12 -21.90 -5.78
C PRO A 288 -7.04 -20.37 -5.75
N ALA A 289 -5.92 -19.84 -5.26
CA ALA A 289 -5.61 -18.41 -5.34
C ALA A 289 -5.42 -17.97 -6.79
N GLN A 290 -4.75 -18.82 -7.55
CA GLN A 290 -4.39 -18.62 -8.94
C GLN A 290 -4.26 -19.99 -9.60
N GLY A 291 -4.92 -20.20 -10.74
CA GLY A 291 -4.71 -21.33 -11.66
C GLY A 291 -4.39 -22.70 -11.03
N TYR A 292 -3.76 -23.56 -11.84
CA TYR A 292 -3.21 -24.86 -11.40
C TYR A 292 -1.90 -25.16 -12.12
N THR A 293 -1.26 -24.17 -12.75
CA THR A 293 0.04 -24.38 -13.40
C THR A 293 1.12 -24.59 -12.33
N GLN A 294 2.25 -25.19 -12.69
CA GLN A 294 3.36 -25.40 -11.74
C GLN A 294 3.80 -24.08 -11.08
N ALA A 295 3.77 -22.97 -11.82
CA ALA A 295 4.12 -21.63 -11.32
C ALA A 295 3.09 -21.06 -10.34
N ASP A 296 1.89 -21.64 -10.26
CA ASP A 296 0.81 -21.18 -9.40
C ASP A 296 0.68 -21.98 -8.09
N LEU A 297 1.20 -23.21 -8.04
CA LEU A 297 1.01 -24.12 -6.91
C LEU A 297 1.48 -23.50 -5.58
N ASP A 298 2.61 -22.80 -5.60
CA ASP A 298 3.17 -22.10 -4.45
C ASP A 298 2.20 -21.08 -3.87
N LYS A 299 1.44 -20.41 -4.73
CA LYS A 299 0.43 -19.44 -4.32
C LYS A 299 -0.82 -20.11 -3.75
N ASN A 300 -1.09 -21.35 -4.13
CA ASN A 300 -2.24 -22.10 -3.63
C ASN A 300 -1.97 -22.71 -2.24
N ARG A 301 -0.71 -23.00 -1.89
CA ARG A 301 -0.28 -23.46 -0.56
C ARG A 301 -0.23 -22.32 0.46
N ARG A 302 -1.40 -21.83 0.88
CA ARG A 302 -1.54 -20.61 1.67
C ARG A 302 -2.50 -20.74 2.85
N VAL A 303 -2.47 -19.74 3.72
CA VAL A 303 -3.57 -19.41 4.65
C VAL A 303 -4.08 -18.01 4.36
N GLU A 304 -5.40 -17.86 4.40
CA GLU A 304 -6.13 -16.60 4.33
C GLU A 304 -6.68 -16.18 5.69
N ILE A 305 -6.53 -14.91 6.05
CA ILE A 305 -7.03 -14.36 7.32
C ILE A 305 -8.10 -13.32 7.05
N GLU A 306 -9.34 -13.57 7.46
CA GLU A 306 -10.47 -12.70 7.19
C GLU A 306 -11.09 -12.11 8.45
N LEU A 307 -11.34 -10.81 8.42
CA LEU A 307 -12.04 -10.08 9.48
C LEU A 307 -13.55 -10.05 9.22
N LYS A 308 -14.32 -10.71 10.08
CA LYS A 308 -15.78 -10.68 10.05
C LYS A 308 -16.31 -9.57 10.95
#